data_AF-A0A967LCJ1-F1
#
_entry.id   AF-A0A967LCJ1-F1
#
_cell.length_a   1.000
_cell.length_b   1.000
_cell.length_c   1.000
_cell.angle_alpha   90.00
_cell.angle_beta   90.00
_cell.angle_gamma   90.00
#
_symmetry.space_group_name_H-M   'P 1'
#
loop_
_entity.id
_entity.type
_entity.pdbx_description
1 polymer ?
#
loop_
_entity_poly.entity_id
_entity_poly.type
_entity_poly.pdbx_seq_one_letter_code
_entity_poly.pdbx_strand_id
1 'polypeptide(L)' 'AAFGNDLATLPNFPAEIRAPAGTLPGVSAFQIHIAEHDILTPGDAPDVLVAMNPAALKKNLKDVKPGGTILVN' A
#
# COMPACT_ATOMS: atom_id res chain seq x y z
N ALA A 1 25.57 -7.68 7.92
CA ALA A 1 25.47 -8.09 6.51
C ALA A 1 24.71 -6.99 5.78
N ALA A 2 25.30 -6.39 4.74
CA ALA A 2 24.56 -5.55 3.82
C ALA A 2 23.84 -6.51 2.87
N PHE A 3 22.57 -6.82 3.17
CA PHE A 3 21.73 -7.48 2.19
C PHE A 3 21.45 -6.44 1.12
N GLY A 4 21.81 -6.70 -0.13
CA GLY A 4 21.56 -5.80 -1.28
C GLY A 4 20.08 -5.67 -1.62
N ASN A 5 19.22 -5.66 -0.61
CA ASN A 5 17.79 -5.49 -0.73
C ASN A 5 17.50 -4.03 -0.35
N ASP A 6 17.32 -3.18 -1.36
CA ASP A 6 16.85 -1.82 -1.12
C ASP A 6 15.40 -1.85 -0.63
N LEU A 7 15.06 -0.89 0.23
CA LEU A 7 13.77 -0.78 0.90
C LEU A 7 13.27 0.64 0.79
N ALA A 8 12.22 0.85 -0.01
CA ALA A 8 11.50 2.12 -0.04
C ALA A 8 10.17 1.98 0.71
N THR A 9 9.88 2.97 1.56
CA THR A 9 8.60 3.08 2.25
C THR A 9 7.89 4.35 1.86
N LEU A 10 6.60 4.23 1.51
CA LEU A 10 5.80 5.30 0.94
C LEU A 10 4.50 5.42 1.73
N PRO A 11 4.43 6.35 2.70
CA PRO A 11 3.20 6.58 3.44
C PRO A 11 2.18 7.32 2.57
N ASN A 12 0.92 6.90 2.64
CA ASN A 12 -0.22 7.59 2.04
C ASN A 12 -1.24 7.93 3.13
N PHE A 13 -1.22 9.19 3.57
CA PHE A 13 -2.13 9.69 4.58
C PHE A 13 -3.33 10.41 3.94
N PRO A 14 -4.53 10.20 4.47
CA PRO A 14 -5.70 10.93 4.00
C PRO A 14 -5.56 12.44 4.25
N ALA A 15 -6.14 13.25 3.36
CA ALA A 15 -6.22 14.69 3.54
C ALA A 15 -7.19 15.10 4.66
N GLU A 16 -8.18 14.26 4.95
CA GLU A 16 -9.19 14.52 5.96
C GLU A 16 -8.67 14.15 7.36
N ILE A 17 -8.41 15.15 8.19
CA ILE A 17 -7.81 14.97 9.53
C ILE A 17 -8.77 14.22 10.47
N ARG A 18 -10.09 14.27 10.23
CA ARG A 18 -11.11 13.61 11.06
C ARG A 18 -12.20 12.95 10.21
N ALA A 19 -11.79 12.09 9.30
CA ALA A 19 -12.74 11.26 8.57
C ALA A 19 -13.47 10.30 9.53
N PRO A 20 -14.78 10.07 9.38
CA PRO A 20 -15.47 9.05 10.15
C PRO A 20 -14.86 7.66 9.91
N ALA A 21 -14.83 6.83 10.94
CA ALA A 21 -14.26 5.49 10.87
C ALA A 21 -14.94 4.66 9.76
N GLY A 22 -14.14 3.95 8.97
CA GLY A 22 -14.63 3.10 7.88
C GLY A 22 -15.05 3.85 6.62
N THR A 23 -14.78 5.15 6.50
CA THR A 23 -15.02 5.91 5.27
C THR A 23 -13.81 5.93 4.34
N LEU A 24 -14.04 6.00 3.02
CA LEU A 24 -12.96 6.07 2.02
C LEU A 24 -12.00 7.26 2.23
N PRO A 25 -12.48 8.47 2.60
CA PRO A 25 -11.59 9.60 2.87
C PRO A 25 -10.68 9.38 4.06
N GLY A 26 -11.01 8.48 5.00
CA GLY A 26 -10.20 8.19 6.19
C GLY A 26 -9.22 7.04 6.03
N VAL A 27 -9.17 6.39 4.87
CA VAL A 27 -8.23 5.29 4.63
C VAL A 27 -6.82 5.85 4.47
N SER A 28 -5.93 5.45 5.38
CA SER A 28 -4.49 5.53 5.23
C SER A 28 -3.92 4.23 4.65
N ALA A 29 -2.76 4.32 4.02
CA ALA A 29 -2.00 3.17 3.55
C ALA A 29 -0.51 3.39 3.76
N PHE A 30 0.23 2.29 3.81
CA PHE A 30 1.69 2.31 3.85
C PHE A 30 2.17 1.29 2.82
N GLN A 31 2.99 1.72 1.88
CA GLN A 31 3.53 0.87 0.85
C GLN A 31 5.00 0.57 1.11
N ILE A 32 5.40 -0.67 0.86
CA ILE A 32 6.75 -1.16 1.03
C ILE A 32 7.19 -1.73 -0.31
N HIS A 33 8.32 -1.25 -0.83
CA HIS A 33 8.95 -1.76 -2.04
C HIS A 33 10.29 -2.38 -1.64
N ILE A 34 10.50 -3.65 -2.00
CA ILE A 34 11.71 -4.42 -1.72
C ILE A 34 12.27 -4.90 -3.05
N ALA A 35 13.53 -4.60 -3.33
CA ALA A 35 14.19 -5.03 -4.56
C ALA A 35 15.66 -5.38 -4.29
N GLU A 36 16.23 -6.33 -5.04
CA GLU A 36 17.67 -6.65 -4.97
C GLU A 36 18.58 -5.62 -5.68
N HIS A 37 17.98 -4.53 -6.16
CA HIS A 37 18.60 -3.42 -6.88
C HIS A 37 18.04 -2.10 -6.36
N ASP A 38 18.71 -1.00 -6.69
CA ASP A 38 18.30 0.35 -6.26
C ASP A 38 16.87 0.68 -6.72
N ILE A 39 16.03 1.10 -5.77
CA ILE A 39 14.66 1.51 -6.03
C ILE A 39 14.64 2.97 -6.45
N LEU A 40 14.53 3.19 -7.77
CA LEU A 40 14.46 4.54 -8.34
C LEU A 40 13.04 5.05 -8.57
N THR A 41 12.03 4.23 -8.27
CA THR A 41 10.61 4.57 -8.49
C THR A 41 9.79 4.41 -7.21
N PRO A 42 8.87 5.34 -6.93
CA PRO A 42 7.81 5.09 -5.96
C PRO A 42 6.89 4.06 -6.60
N GLY A 43 6.98 2.78 -6.19
CA GLY A 43 6.26 1.70 -6.87
C GLY A 43 4.76 2.03 -7.05
N ASP A 44 4.22 1.85 -8.25
CA ASP A 44 2.85 2.31 -8.56
C ASP A 44 1.77 1.26 -8.25
N ALA A 45 2.08 -0.02 -8.45
CA ALA A 45 1.12 -1.12 -8.35
C ALA A 45 1.65 -2.24 -7.43
N PRO A 46 1.07 -2.47 -6.24
CA PRO A 46 1.52 -3.52 -5.35
C PRO A 46 1.19 -4.91 -5.89
N ASP A 47 2.10 -5.85 -5.66
CA ASP A 47 1.89 -7.28 -5.88
C ASP A 47 1.04 -7.92 -4.77
N VAL A 48 1.01 -7.30 -3.58
CA VAL A 48 0.23 -7.75 -2.42
C VAL A 48 -0.49 -6.56 -1.77
N LEU A 49 -1.81 -6.68 -1.58
CA LEU A 49 -2.63 -5.74 -0.80
C LEU A 49 -3.08 -6.38 0.51
N VAL A 50 -2.72 -5.76 1.63
CA VAL A 50 -3.23 -6.12 2.97
C VAL A 50 -4.29 -5.11 3.37
N ALA A 51 -5.57 -5.49 3.28
CA ALA A 51 -6.70 -4.63 3.58
C ALA A 51 -7.28 -4.93 4.98
N MET A 52 -7.13 -3.96 5.88
CA MET A 52 -7.54 -4.10 7.29
C MET A 52 -9.02 -3.73 7.55
N ASN A 53 -9.75 -3.29 6.52
CA ASN A 53 -11.19 -3.08 6.53
C ASN A 53 -11.74 -2.97 5.10
N PRO A 54 -13.07 -3.04 4.90
CA PRO A 54 -13.68 -2.96 3.56
C PRO A 54 -13.43 -1.64 2.81
N ALA A 55 -13.26 -0.53 3.53
CA ALA A 55 -12.98 0.77 2.92
C ALA A 55 -11.58 0.80 2.28
N ALA A 56 -10.59 0.22 2.95
CA ALA A 56 -9.23 0.06 2.44
C ALA A 56 -9.21 -0.83 1.20
N LEU A 57 -9.93 -1.96 1.24
CA LEU A 57 -10.10 -2.82 0.07
C LEU A 57 -10.72 -2.03 -1.10
N LYS A 58 -11.86 -1.36 -0.87
CA LYS A 58 -12.55 -0.60 -1.91
C LYS A 58 -11.70 0.54 -2.50
N LYS A 59 -10.89 1.20 -1.69
CA LYS A 59 -10.03 2.32 -2.14
C LYS A 59 -8.89 1.84 -3.02
N ASN A 60 -8.25 0.72 -2.67
CA ASN A 60 -6.96 0.32 -3.24
C ASN A 60 -7.00 -0.93 -4.12
N LEU A 61 -8.14 -1.63 -4.23
CA LEU A 61 -8.26 -2.85 -5.04
C LEU A 61 -7.78 -2.67 -6.49
N LYS A 62 -8.08 -1.51 -7.08
CA LYS A 62 -7.72 -1.19 -8.48
C LYS A 62 -6.21 -0.96 -8.70
N ASP A 63 -5.47 -0.72 -7.62
CA ASP A 63 -4.03 -0.43 -7.69
C ASP A 63 -3.23 -1.75 -7.70
N VAL A 64 -3.84 -2.87 -7.30
CA VAL A 64 -3.20 -4.19 -7.26
C VAL A 64 -2.99 -4.71 -8.68
N LYS A 65 -1.78 -5.22 -8.96
CA LYS A 65 -1.48 -5.83 -10.26
C LYS A 65 -2.40 -7.03 -10.54
N PRO A 66 -2.74 -7.29 -11.81
CA PRO A 66 -3.40 -8.54 -12.19
C PRO A 66 -2.63 -9.77 -11.70
N GLY A 67 -3.30 -10.70 -11.05
CA GLY A 67 -2.67 -11.87 -10.43
C GLY A 67 -2.02 -11.62 -9.06
N GLY A 68 -2.11 -10.40 -8.53
CA GLY A 68 -1.64 -10.05 -7.19
C GLY A 68 -2.44 -10.72 -6.08
N THR A 69 -1.86 -10.75 -4.88
CA THR A 69 -2.46 -11.37 -3.69
C THR A 69 -3.20 -10.34 -2.84
N ILE A 70 -4.38 -10.68 -2.35
CA ILE A 70 -5.15 -9.83 -1.44
C ILE A 70 -5.36 -10.57 -0.12
N LEU A 71 -4.96 -9.92 0.98
CA LEU A 71 -5.15 -10.37 2.35
C LEU A 71 -6.18 -9.48 3.02
N VAL A 72 -7.24 -10.08 3.56
CA VAL A 72 -8.34 -9.38 4.23
C VAL A 72 -8.51 -9.91 5.66
N ASN A 73 -8.92 -9.03 6.58
CA ASN A 73 -9.33 -9.38 7.95
C ASN A 73 -10.83 -9.71 8.00
#